data_AF-A0A351J9E5-F1
#
_entry.id   AF-A0A351J9E5-F1
#
_cell.length_a   1.000
_cell.length_b   1.000
_cell.length_c   1.000
_cell.angle_alpha   90.00
_cell.angle_beta   90.00
_cell.angle_gamma   90.00
#
_symmetry.space_group_name_H-M   'P 1'
#
loop_
_entity.id
_entity.type
_entity.pdbx_description
1 polymer ?
#
loop_
_entity_poly.entity_id
_entity_poly.type
_entity_poly.pdbx_seq_one_letter_code
_entity_poly.pdbx_strand_id
1 'polypeptide(L)' 'MQMNIYVPRDKENVVAELDRAAARSGRPKNELVLEAIENYLVEASQAIELDSLSLGKVKSVTRKELYGRS' A
#
# COMPACT_ATOMS: atom_id res chain seq x y z
N MET A 1 15.70 15.35 11.69
CA MET A 1 15.46 14.19 12.57
C MET A 1 16.31 13.02 12.08
N GLN A 2 16.85 12.18 12.97
CA GLN A 2 17.66 11.02 12.59
C GLN A 2 16.86 9.73 12.87
N MET A 3 16.79 8.85 11.88
CA MET A 3 16.14 7.53 11.98
C MET A 3 17.21 6.46 11.78
N ASN A 4 17.41 5.62 12.80
CA ASN A 4 18.31 4.47 12.71
C ASN A 4 17.46 3.23 12.43
N ILE A 5 17.74 2.54 11.32
CA ILE A 5 17.00 1.35 10.90
C ILE A 5 17.82 0.12 11.25
N TYR A 6 17.25 -0.78 12.05
CA TYR A 6 17.82 -2.10 12.27
C TYR A 6 17.44 -3.02 11.10
N VAL A 7 18.45 -3.63 10.47
CA VAL A 7 18.24 -4.63 9.43
C VAL A 7 18.62 -6.00 10.00
N PRO A 8 17.67 -6.95 10.11
CA PRO A 8 17.98 -8.28 10.58
C PRO A 8 18.86 -9.04 9.57
N ARG A 9 19.65 -10.00 10.06
CA ARG A 9 20.72 -10.67 9.28
C ARG A 9 20.21 -11.41 8.04
N ASP A 10 18.99 -11.90 8.08
CA ASP A 10 18.30 -12.56 6.96
C ASP A 10 18.06 -11.61 5.77
N LYS A 11 18.18 -10.29 5.98
CA LYS A 11 18.00 -9.25 4.96
C LYS A 11 19.31 -8.54 4.58
N GLU A 12 20.47 -9.10 4.90
CA GLU A 12 21.79 -8.55 4.50
C GLU A 12 21.90 -8.38 2.98
N ASN A 13 21.25 -9.26 2.20
CA ASN A 13 21.18 -9.16 0.75
C ASN A 13 20.53 -7.84 0.28
N VAL A 14 19.52 -7.32 0.98
CA VAL A 14 18.85 -6.06 0.66
C VAL A 14 19.79 -4.87 0.86
N VAL A 15 20.62 -4.92 1.90
CA VAL A 15 21.65 -3.88 2.14
C VAL A 15 22.71 -3.94 1.04
N ALA A 16 23.14 -5.13 0.64
CA ALA A 16 24.08 -5.29 -0.46
C ALA A 16 23.52 -4.80 -1.81
N GLU A 17 22.21 -4.97 -2.04
CA GLU A 17 21.51 -4.43 -3.21
C GLU A 17 21.45 -2.90 -3.18
N LEU A 18 21.15 -2.31 -2.02
CA LEU A 18 21.15 -0.85 -1.80
C LEU A 18 22.53 -0.25 -2.07
N ASP A 19 23.59 -0.92 -1.60
CA ASP A 19 24.96 -0.48 -1.82
C ASP A 19 25.32 -0.48 -3.31
N ARG A 20 24.92 -1.52 -4.03
CA ARG A 20 25.07 -1.59 -5.49
C ARG A 20 24.25 -0.51 -6.19
N ALA A 21 23.02 -0.23 -5.75
CA ALA A 21 22.17 0.81 -6.31
C ALA A 21 22.74 2.23 -6.08
N ALA A 22 23.29 2.49 -4.90
CA ALA A 22 23.99 3.73 -4.58
C ALA A 22 25.24 3.90 -5.44
N ALA A 23 26.05 2.85 -5.59
CA ALA A 23 27.25 2.89 -6.43
C ALA A 23 26.93 3.18 -7.91
N ARG A 24 25.83 2.62 -8.45
CA ARG A 24 25.42 2.86 -9.84
C ARG A 24 24.82 4.24 -10.06
N SER A 25 24.03 4.74 -9.11
CA SER A 25 23.34 6.03 -9.25
C SER A 25 24.21 7.22 -8.84
N GLY A 26 25.31 6.98 -8.11
CA GLY A 26 26.13 8.04 -7.51
C GLY A 26 25.43 8.78 -6.36
N ARG A 27 24.24 8.32 -5.94
CA ARG A 27 23.43 8.94 -4.91
C ARG A 27 23.71 8.32 -3.54
N PRO A 28 23.56 9.09 -2.45
CA PRO A 28 23.71 8.55 -1.11
C PRO A 28 22.59 7.55 -0.78
N LYS A 29 22.92 6.51 -0.01
CA LYS A 29 21.97 5.45 0.41
C LYS A 29 20.72 6.02 1.07
N ASN A 30 20.87 7.07 1.87
CA ASN A 30 19.77 7.71 2.59
C ASN A 30 18.71 8.27 1.64
N GLU A 31 19.10 8.87 0.51
CA GLU A 31 18.15 9.38 -0.48
C GLU A 31 17.38 8.25 -1.13
N LEU A 32 18.06 7.17 -1.51
CA LEU A 32 17.42 6.00 -2.12
C LEU A 32 16.44 5.32 -1.17
N VAL A 33 16.77 5.26 0.12
CA VAL A 33 15.87 4.72 1.16
C VAL A 33 14.64 5.60 1.34
N LEU A 34 14.82 6.93 1.38
CA LEU A 34 13.69 7.86 1.49
C LEU A 34 12.77 7.79 0.28
N GLU A 35 13.32 7.78 -0.93
CA GLU A 35 12.56 7.64 -2.16
C GLU A 35 11.77 6.32 -2.20
N ALA A 36 12.38 5.21 -1.77
CA ALA A 36 11.69 3.93 -1.68
C ALA A 36 10.54 3.96 -0.66
N ILE A 37 10.73 4.62 0.48
CA ILE A 37 9.67 4.78 1.49
C ILE A 37 8.54 5.66 0.96
N GLU A 38 8.85 6.77 0.29
CA GLU A 38 7.85 7.65 -0.31
C GLU A 38 7.00 6.91 -1.34
N ASN A 39 7.64 6.19 -2.26
CA ASN A 39 6.95 5.39 -3.27
C ASN A 39 6.06 4.32 -2.62
N TYR A 40 6.58 3.61 -1.61
CA TYR A 40 5.80 2.62 -0.88
C TYR A 40 4.58 3.22 -0.18
N LEU A 41 4.72 4.39 0.45
CA LEU A 41 3.61 5.06 1.13
C LEU A 41 2.54 5.54 0.14
N VAL A 42 2.94 6.01 -1.05
CA VAL A 42 2.00 6.35 -2.13
C VAL A 42 1.23 5.10 -2.56
N GLU A 43 1.92 4.00 -2.87
CA GLU A 43 1.28 2.74 -3.25
C GLU A 43 0.36 2.19 -2.15
N ALA A 44 0.83 2.20 -0.90
CA ALA A 44 0.07 1.73 0.25
C ALA A 44 -1.16 2.61 0.51
N SER A 45 -1.08 3.92 0.27
CA SER A 45 -2.24 4.82 0.39
C SER A 45 -3.29 4.56 -0.68
N GLN A 46 -2.88 4.16 -1.90
CA GLN A 46 -3.77 3.84 -3.00
C GLN A 46 -4.43 2.45 -2.84
N ALA A 47 -3.79 1.54 -2.12
CA ALA A 47 -4.34 0.21 -1.83
C ALA A 47 -5.56 0.23 -0.89
N ILE A 48 -5.86 1.37 -0.24
CA ILE A 48 -6.95 1.53 0.73
C ILE A 48 -8.07 2.40 0.13
N GLU A 49 -8.56 2.04 -1.06
CA GLU A 49 -9.90 2.46 -1.51
C GLU A 49 -10.64 1.26 -2.14
N LEU A 50 -10.75 0.17 -1.39
CA LEU A 50 -11.96 -0.66 -1.49
C LEU A 50 -13.03 0.02 -0.63
N ASP A 51 -13.45 1.22 -1.07
CA ASP A 51 -14.62 1.84 -0.48
C ASP A 51 -15.77 0.84 -0.61
N SER A 52 -16.43 0.61 0.52
CA SER A 52 -17.54 -0.32 0.64
C SER A 52 -18.44 -0.20 -0.57
N LEU A 53 -18.69 -1.30 -1.29
CA LEU A 53 -19.71 -1.37 -2.33
C LEU A 53 -21.00 -0.80 -1.72
N SER A 54 -21.26 0.47 -1.99
CA SER A 54 -22.42 1.19 -1.51
C SER A 54 -23.59 0.63 -2.29
N LEU A 55 -24.19 -0.45 -1.77
CA LEU A 55 -25.34 -1.15 -2.36
C LEU A 55 -26.63 -0.31 -2.36
N GLY A 56 -26.51 1.02 -2.31
CA GLY A 56 -27.61 1.97 -2.24
C GLY A 56 -28.52 1.70 -1.04
N LYS A 57 -29.65 2.42 -0.98
CA LYS A 57 -30.72 2.07 -0.04
C LYS A 57 -31.36 0.76 -0.49
N VAL A 58 -31.24 -0.27 0.34
CA VAL A 58 -32.03 -1.50 0.20
C VAL A 58 -33.51 -1.11 0.28
N LYS A 59 -34.21 -1.14 -0.85
CA LYS A 59 -35.67 -1.03 -0.85
C LYS A 59 -36.21 -2.30 -0.20
N SER A 60 -36.95 -2.16 0.90
CA SER A 60 -37.73 -3.25 1.46
C SER A 60 -38.86 -3.59 0.48
N VAL A 61 -38.63 -4.57 -0.39
CA VAL A 61 -39.66 -5.01 -1.34
C VAL A 61 -40.68 -5.85 -0.57
N THR A 62 -41.96 -5.50 -0.67
CA THR A 62 -43.01 -6.26 0.00
C THR A 62 -43.29 -7.56 -0.74
N ARG A 63 -43.73 -8.62 -0.04
CA ARG A 63 -44.07 -9.91 -0.66
C ARG A 63 -45.06 -9.77 -1.82
N LYS A 64 -45.95 -8.79 -1.75
CA LYS A 64 -46.95 -8.47 -2.79
C LYS A 64 -46.30 -7.99 -4.08
N GLU A 65 -45.24 -7.20 -3.99
CA GLU A 65 -44.46 -6.73 -5.14
C GLU A 65 -43.57 -7.85 -5.74
N LEU A 66 -43.07 -8.76 -4.88
CA LEU A 66 -42.23 -9.88 -5.33
C LEU A 66 -43.01 -11.02 -5.98
N TYR A 67 -44.20 -11.32 -5.47
CA TYR A 67 -44.96 -12.53 -5.86
C TYR A 67 -46.31 -12.25 -6.51
N GLY A 68 -46.73 -10.99 -6.62
CA GLY A 68 -47.93 -10.58 -7.36
C GLY A 68 -49.23 -11.27 -6.91
N ARG A 69 -49.28 -11.89 -5.73
CA ARG A 69 -50.49 -12.54 -5.23
C ARG A 69 -51.16 -11.63 -4.20
N SER A 70 -52.41 -11.29 -4.54
CA SER A 70 -53.36 -10.43 -3.85
C SER A 70 -53.56 -10.77 -2.39
#